data_AF-A0A9E3VV66-F1
#
_entry.id   AF-A0A9E3VV66-F1
#
_cell.length_a   1.000
_cell.length_b   1.000
_cell.length_c   1.000
_cell.angle_alpha   90.00
_cell.angle_beta   90.00
_cell.angle_gamma   90.00
#
_symmetry.space_group_name_H-M   'P 1'
#
loop_
_entity.id
_entity.type
_entity.pdbx_description
1 polymer ?
#
loop_
_entity_poly.entity_id
_entity_poly.type
_entity_poly.pdbx_seq_one_letter_code
_entity_poly.pdbx_strand_id
1 'polypeptide(L)'
;MARRDARLDPDRLVFIDETWVKTNMTRRYGRAAAGERLVDHVPFGHWLTTTFIAALRADRLEDSFPATECRNYFRHCGYSEHEL
;
A
#
# COMPACT_ATOMS: atom_id res chain seq x y z
N MET A 1 -14.48 -9.61 12.88
CA MET A 1 -14.46 -11.00 12.36
C MET A 1 -15.51 -11.08 11.25
N ALA A 2 -15.09 -11.23 9.98
CA ALA A 2 -16.01 -11.23 8.84
C ALA A 2 -16.95 -12.44 8.90
N ARG A 3 -18.25 -12.23 8.66
CA ARG A 3 -19.24 -13.31 8.58
C ARG A 3 -19.02 -14.09 7.29
N ARG A 4 -18.91 -15.41 7.37
CA ARG A 4 -18.92 -16.26 6.17
C ARG A 4 -20.35 -16.33 5.62
N ASP A 5 -20.55 -15.72 4.45
CA ASP A 5 -21.76 -15.93 3.66
C ASP A 5 -21.50 -17.08 2.69
N ALA A 6 -22.19 -18.22 2.88
CA ALA A 6 -22.04 -19.40 2.05
C ALA A 6 -22.48 -19.21 0.59
N ARG A 7 -23.11 -18.06 0.27
CA ARG A 7 -23.56 -17.70 -1.08
C ARG A 7 -22.51 -16.94 -1.89
N LEU A 8 -21.44 -16.46 -1.25
CA LEU A 8 -20.35 -15.76 -1.94
C LEU A 8 -19.27 -16.77 -2.34
N ASP A 9 -19.10 -16.96 -3.64
CA ASP A 9 -17.99 -17.71 -4.21
C ASP A 9 -16.70 -16.87 -4.12
N PRO A 10 -15.69 -17.26 -3.31
CA PRO A 10 -14.47 -16.48 -3.12
C PRO A 10 -13.69 -16.21 -4.41
N ASP A 11 -13.77 -17.11 -5.39
CA ASP A 11 -13.05 -16.96 -6.66
C ASP A 11 -13.66 -15.87 -7.55
N ARG A 12 -14.88 -15.43 -7.22
CA ARG A 12 -15.58 -14.33 -7.89
C ARG A 12 -15.47 -13.00 -7.16
N LEU A 13 -14.89 -12.99 -5.95
CA LEU A 13 -14.73 -11.76 -5.18
C LEU A 13 -13.49 -10.99 -5.62
N VAL A 14 -13.60 -9.66 -5.57
CA VAL A 14 -12.51 -8.73 -5.79
C VAL A 14 -12.52 -7.72 -4.66
N PHE A 15 -11.43 -7.67 -3.91
CA PHE A 15 -11.24 -6.69 -2.85
C PHE A 15 -10.37 -5.57 -3.39
N ILE A 16 -10.92 -4.36 -3.51
CA ILE A 16 -10.17 -3.18 -3.93
C ILE A 16 -9.86 -2.39 -2.66
N ASP A 17 -8.60 -2.01 -2.52
CA ASP A 17 -8.17 -1.14 -1.42
C ASP A 17 -7.14 -0.13 -1.91
N GLU A 18 -7.04 0.95 -1.16
CA GLU A 18 -6.08 2.02 -1.36
C GLU A 18 -5.07 2.01 -0.22
N THR A 19 -3.79 2.11 -0.55
CA THR A 19 -2.76 2.32 0.49
C THR A 19 -1.70 3.31 0.05
N TRP A 20 -1.13 3.99 1.04
CA TRP A 20 -0.02 4.93 0.89
C TRP A 20 1.28 4.27 1.31
N VAL A 21 2.33 4.46 0.53
CA VAL A 21 3.69 3.95 0.81
C VAL A 21 4.63 5.13 0.91
N LYS A 22 5.41 5.17 2.00
CA LYS A 22 6.47 6.15 2.17
C LYS A 22 7.79 5.56 1.68
N THR A 23 8.56 6.34 0.94
CA THR A 23 9.92 5.95 0.51
C THR A 23 10.98 6.23 1.57
N ASN A 24 10.58 6.60 2.80
CA ASN A 24 11.48 6.69 3.94
C ASN A 24 11.88 5.30 4.44
N MET A 25 12.78 4.67 3.70
CA MET A 25 13.35 3.34 3.94
C MET A 25 14.34 3.34 5.12
N THR A 26 14.10 4.19 6.12
CA THR A 26 14.89 4.26 7.34
C THR A 26 14.37 3.22 8.32
N ARG A 27 15.21 2.25 8.68
CA ARG A 27 14.85 1.25 9.70
C ARG A 27 14.51 1.96 11.02
N ARG A 28 13.41 1.54 11.66
CA ARG A 28 13.01 2.07 12.97
C ARG A 28 13.87 1.52 14.11
N TYR A 29 14.37 0.30 13.95
CA TYR A 29 15.16 -0.42 14.94
C TYR A 29 16.26 -1.21 14.25
N GLY A 30 17.31 -1.53 14.98
CA GLY A 30 18.26 -2.56 14.58
C GLY A 30 18.99 -3.13 15.79
N ARG A 31 19.93 -4.04 15.55
CA ARG A 31 20.61 -4.79 16.60
C ARG A 31 22.13 -4.65 16.44
N ALA A 32 22.83 -4.46 17.55
CA ALA A 32 24.28 -4.50 17.66
C ALA A 32 24.66 -5.27 18.94
N ALA A 33 25.94 -5.65 19.07
CA ALA A 33 26.45 -6.23 20.30
C ALA A 33 26.32 -5.22 21.47
N ALA A 34 26.24 -5.73 22.69
CA ALA A 34 26.15 -4.89 23.88
C ALA A 34 27.40 -4.00 24.00
N GLY A 35 27.19 -2.70 24.16
CA GLY A 35 28.27 -1.70 24.23
C GLY A 35 28.70 -1.12 22.88
N GLU A 36 28.17 -1.62 21.76
CA GLU A 36 28.51 -1.12 20.43
C GLU A 36 27.43 -0.19 19.86
N ARG A 37 27.87 0.84 19.13
CA ARG A 37 26.95 1.71 18.38
C ARG A 37 26.55 1.03 17.09
N LEU A 38 25.25 0.88 16.88
CA LEU A 38 24.70 0.46 15.61
C LEU A 38 24.77 1.61 14.60
N VAL A 39 25.56 1.41 13.54
CA VAL A 39 25.66 2.34 12.39
C VAL A 39 24.90 1.74 11.21
N ASP A 40 24.18 2.58 10.45
CA ASP A 40 23.56 2.18 9.17
C ASP A 40 23.68 3.30 8.14
N HIS A 41 23.47 2.91 6.89
CA HIS A 41 23.22 3.84 5.79
C HIS A 41 21.75 3.76 5.38
N VAL A 42 21.16 4.92 5.15
CA VAL A 42 19.83 5.05 4.56
C VAL A 42 19.93 5.93 3.32
N PRO A 43 19.03 5.77 2.34
CA PRO A 43 18.94 6.71 1.22
C PRO A 43 18.80 8.14 1.78
N PHE A 44 19.58 9.11 1.29
CA PHE A 44 19.49 10.50 1.74
C PHE A 44 18.67 11.32 0.72
N GLY A 45 17.54 11.88 1.14
CA GLY A 45 16.75 12.83 0.35
C GLY A 45 15.55 12.24 -0.40
N HIS A 46 14.56 13.13 -0.68
CA HIS A 46 13.26 12.92 -1.35
C HIS A 46 12.41 11.74 -0.83
N TRP A 47 12.00 11.84 0.43
CA TRP A 47 10.92 11.03 0.96
C TRP A 47 9.61 11.45 0.31
N LEU A 48 9.09 10.58 -0.53
CA LEU A 48 7.79 10.73 -1.18
C LEU A 48 6.82 9.80 -0.48
N THR A 49 5.57 10.25 -0.37
CA THR A 49 4.46 9.36 -0.08
C THR A 49 3.77 9.13 -1.42
N THR A 50 3.60 7.87 -1.81
CA THR A 50 2.91 7.49 -3.04
C THR A 50 1.70 6.65 -2.68
N THR A 51 0.54 7.01 -3.19
CA THR A 51 -0.65 6.15 -3.15
C THR A 51 -0.63 5.18 -4.30
N PHE A 52 -1.15 4.00 -4.05
CA PHE A 52 -1.60 3.14 -5.13
C PHE A 52 -2.91 2.45 -4.75
N ILE A 53 -3.59 1.96 -5.76
CA ILE A 53 -4.79 1.14 -5.64
C ILE A 53 -4.41 -0.25 -6.15
N ALA A 54 -4.82 -1.28 -5.43
CA ALA A 54 -4.68 -2.65 -5.87
C ALA A 54 -5.97 -3.43 -5.64
N ALA A 55 -6.16 -4.47 -6.43
CA ALA A 55 -7.24 -5.42 -6.27
C ALA A 55 -6.70 -6.80 -5.89
N LEU A 56 -7.21 -7.37 -4.81
CA LEU A 56 -6.89 -8.73 -4.36
C LEU A 56 -8.00 -9.69 -4.79
N ARG A 57 -7.59 -10.77 -5.44
CA ARG A 57 -8.40 -11.95 -5.78
C ARG A 57 -7.88 -13.17 -5.00
N ALA A 58 -8.60 -14.29 -5.07
CA ALA A 58 -8.21 -15.54 -4.40
C ALA A 58 -6.83 -16.06 -4.86
N ASP A 59 -6.44 -15.78 -6.11
CA ASP A 59 -5.26 -16.31 -6.76
C ASP A 59 -4.18 -15.25 -7.06
N ARG A 60 -4.50 -13.96 -7.00
CA ARG A 60 -3.58 -12.90 -7.41
C ARG A 60 -3.82 -11.53 -6.79
N LEU A 61 -2.77 -10.72 -6.85
CA LEU A 61 -2.83 -9.26 -6.73
C LEU A 61 -2.86 -8.67 -8.15
N GLU A 62 -3.76 -7.74 -8.39
CA GLU A 62 -3.90 -6.98 -9.63
C GLU A 62 -3.60 -5.51 -9.35
N ASP A 63 -2.60 -4.95 -10.02
CA ASP A 63 -2.15 -3.57 -9.85
C ASP A 63 -2.06 -2.80 -11.19
N SER A 64 -2.40 -3.47 -12.30
CA SER A 64 -2.26 -2.94 -13.66
C SER A 64 -3.46 -2.09 -14.07
N PHE A 65 -3.64 -0.95 -13.39
CA PHE A 65 -4.69 0.02 -13.68
C PHE A 65 -4.15 1.20 -14.50
N PRO A 66 -4.86 1.67 -15.54
CA PRO A 66 -4.54 2.94 -16.18
C PRO A 66 -4.61 4.08 -15.17
N ALA A 67 -3.71 5.06 -15.29
CA ALA A 67 -3.68 6.22 -14.38
C ALA A 67 -5.02 6.99 -14.35
N THR A 68 -5.81 6.95 -15.42
CA THR A 68 -7.17 7.52 -15.47
C THR A 68 -8.12 6.82 -14.52
N GLU A 69 -8.08 5.48 -14.44
CA GLU A 69 -8.93 4.70 -13.54
C GLU A 69 -8.54 4.91 -12.09
N CYS A 70 -7.24 5.00 -11.78
CA CYS A 70 -6.78 5.35 -10.45
C CYS A 70 -7.34 6.71 -10.00
N ARG A 71 -7.25 7.74 -10.87
CA ARG A 71 -7.83 9.07 -10.57
C ARG A 71 -9.35 9.02 -10.38
N ASN A 72 -10.06 8.24 -11.19
CA ASN A 72 -11.51 8.06 -11.05
C ASN A 72 -11.87 7.45 -9.69
N TYR A 73 -11.13 6.43 -9.26
CA TYR A 73 -11.32 5.79 -7.96
C TYR A 73 -11.08 6.78 -6.81
N PHE A 74 -9.94 7.48 -6.80
CA PHE A 74 -9.65 8.47 -5.74
C PHE A 74 -10.73 9.56 -5.66
N ARG A 75 -11.18 10.05 -6.82
CA ARG A 75 -12.29 11.00 -6.89
C ARG A 75 -13.59 10.41 -6.33
N HIS A 76 -13.89 9.14 -6.63
CA HIS A 76 -15.06 8.45 -6.09
C HIS A 76 -15.00 8.30 -4.56
N CYS A 77 -13.82 8.07 -4.00
CA CYS A 77 -13.57 8.04 -2.56
C CYS A 77 -13.61 9.43 -1.90
N GLY A 78 -13.68 10.51 -2.69
CA GLY A 78 -13.81 11.88 -2.21
C GLY A 78 -12.48 12.64 -2.08
N TYR A 79 -11.36 12.08 -2.57
CA TYR A 79 -10.07 12.79 -2.60
C TYR A 79 -10.06 13.85 -3.72
N SER A 80 -9.49 15.02 -3.42
CA SER A 80 -9.23 16.08 -4.39
C SER A 80 -7.86 15.92 -5.07
N GLU A 81 -7.65 16.53 -6.24
CA GLU A 81 -6.35 16.45 -6.95
C GLU A 81 -5.18 17.07 -6.18
N HIS A 82 -5.45 17.87 -5.13
CA HIS A 82 -4.42 18.44 -4.26
C HIS A 82 -3.97 17.48 -3.14
N GLU A 83 -4.66 16.36 -2.99
CA GLU A 83 -4.43 15.35 -1.96
C GLU A 83 -3.82 14.06 -2.52
N LEU A 84 -3.58 13.99 -3.84
CA LEU A 84 -2.93 12.89 -4.57
C LEU A 84 -1.51 13.26 -4.98
#